data_AF-A0A2W4NFA9-F1
#
_entry.id   AF-A0A2W4NFA9-F1
#
_cell.length_a   1.000
_cell.length_b   1.000
_cell.length_c   1.000
_cell.angle_alpha   90.00
_cell.angle_beta   90.00
_cell.angle_gamma   90.00
#
_symmetry.space_group_name_H-M   'P 1'
#
loop_
_entity.id
_entity.type
_entity.pdbx_description
1 polymer ?
#
loop_
_entity_poly.entity_id
_entity_poly.type
_entity_poly.pdbx_seq_one_letter_code
_entity_poly.pdbx_strand_id
1 'polypeptide(L)'
;MTSKATRSGIWVLALGLLLTACKRHYRVGEYVLVEWEEGSPHLYPAYIIERVGESRYRVHFDGYDARYDEEVSVDAIKGTAEGPGVRPPPPARAPRPRRTQRGNPAAG
;
A
#
# COMPACT_ATOMS: atom_id res chain seq x y z
N MET A 1 60.92 31.31 20.01
CA MET A 1 60.80 29.84 20.00
C MET A 1 59.40 29.50 20.50
N THR A 2 58.62 28.78 19.67
CA THR A 2 57.56 27.77 20.01
C THR A 2 56.45 28.13 21.00
N SER A 3 55.14 27.93 20.80
CA SER A 3 54.30 27.36 19.73
C SER A 3 52.83 27.71 20.05
N LYS A 4 51.98 27.87 19.03
CA LYS A 4 50.51 27.74 19.14
C LYS A 4 50.18 26.29 19.52
N ALA A 5 49.27 26.07 20.47
CA ALA A 5 48.66 24.77 20.70
C ALA A 5 47.16 24.91 20.94
N THR A 6 46.42 23.94 20.42
CA THR A 6 45.04 24.00 19.96
C THR A 6 44.17 23.03 20.79
N ARG A 7 42.83 23.21 20.72
CA ARG A 7 41.77 22.18 20.82
C ARG A 7 41.38 21.65 22.22
N SER A 8 40.06 21.65 22.48
CA SER A 8 39.21 20.49 22.87
C SER A 8 37.96 21.04 23.58
N GLY A 9 36.71 20.69 23.30
CA GLY A 9 36.14 19.67 22.41
C GLY A 9 34.64 19.64 22.72
N ILE A 10 33.87 20.50 22.05
CA ILE A 10 32.40 20.45 22.08
C ILE A 10 31.98 19.37 21.07
N TRP A 11 31.99 18.10 21.45
CA TRP A 11 31.51 17.00 20.59
C TRP A 11 30.98 15.84 21.42
N VAL A 12 29.81 15.98 22.06
CA VAL A 12 29.04 14.84 22.62
C VAL A 12 27.56 14.83 22.19
N LEU A 13 27.11 15.76 21.34
CA LEU A 13 25.71 15.79 20.87
C LEU A 13 25.59 15.44 19.37
N ALA A 14 26.12 14.29 18.96
CA ALA A 14 25.97 13.81 17.58
C ALA A 14 25.73 12.30 17.49
N LEU A 15 24.90 11.73 18.38
CA LEU A 15 24.54 10.30 18.30
C LEU A 15 23.03 10.03 18.13
N GLY A 16 22.17 11.05 18.14
CA GLY A 16 20.73 10.82 18.18
C GLY A 16 19.97 11.51 17.06
N LEU A 17 20.11 11.11 15.78
CA LEU A 17 19.06 11.35 14.77
C LEU A 17 19.29 10.67 13.39
N LEU A 18 19.51 9.35 13.31
CA LEU A 18 19.50 8.65 12.00
C LEU A 18 18.69 7.34 12.04
N LEU A 19 17.51 7.37 12.65
CA LEU A 19 16.47 6.37 12.41
C LEU A 19 15.43 6.94 11.44
N THR A 20 15.88 7.51 10.32
CA THR A 20 14.99 7.72 9.17
C THR A 20 14.68 6.34 8.60
N ALA A 21 13.56 5.78 9.06
CA ALA A 21 12.94 4.61 8.47
C ALA A 21 12.76 4.89 6.96
N CYS A 22 13.68 4.37 6.15
CA CYS A 22 13.59 4.42 4.70
C CYS A 22 12.41 3.52 4.32
N LYS A 23 11.22 4.11 4.22
CA LYS A 23 10.02 3.43 3.76
C LYS A 23 10.29 2.97 2.33
N ARG A 24 10.57 1.67 2.16
CA ARG A 24 11.01 1.10 0.89
C ARG A 24 9.90 1.31 -0.14
N HIS A 25 10.25 1.80 -1.33
CA HIS A 25 9.30 1.84 -2.43
C HIS A 25 9.05 0.44 -2.96
N TYR A 26 7.80 0.13 -3.27
CA TYR A 26 7.40 -1.12 -3.90
C TYR A 26 7.60 -1.05 -5.42
N ARG A 27 7.89 -2.19 -6.03
CA ARG A 27 8.07 -2.34 -7.48
C ARG A 27 6.81 -2.89 -8.13
N VAL A 28 6.58 -2.53 -9.40
CA VAL A 28 5.55 -3.19 -10.21
C VAL A 28 5.86 -4.70 -10.30
N GLY A 29 4.84 -5.52 -10.11
CA GLY A 29 4.91 -6.97 -10.01
C GLY A 29 5.22 -7.51 -8.60
N GLU A 30 5.50 -6.65 -7.63
CA GLU A 30 5.75 -7.07 -6.25
C GLU A 30 4.47 -7.48 -5.54
N TYR A 31 4.49 -8.64 -4.90
CA TYR A 31 3.36 -9.16 -4.12
C TYR A 31 3.34 -8.53 -2.72
N VAL A 32 2.17 -8.06 -2.32
CA VAL A 32 1.96 -7.27 -1.11
C VAL A 32 0.69 -7.68 -0.38
N LEU A 33 0.64 -7.38 0.92
CA LEU A 33 -0.53 -7.51 1.77
C LEU A 33 -1.14 -6.13 1.99
N VAL A 34 -2.39 -5.96 1.58
CA VAL A 34 -3.08 -4.68 1.56
C VAL A 34 -4.31 -4.72 2.46
N GLU A 35 -4.46 -3.70 3.31
CA GLU A 35 -5.74 -3.41 3.95
C GLU A 35 -6.69 -2.81 2.91
N TRP A 36 -7.82 -3.48 2.68
CA TRP A 36 -8.86 -2.97 1.79
C TRP A 36 -9.56 -1.75 2.40
N GLU A 37 -10.09 -1.90 3.62
CA GLU A 37 -10.70 -0.81 4.38
C GLU A 37 -9.72 -0.35 5.47
N GLU A 38 -9.54 0.97 5.59
CA GLU A 38 -8.66 1.55 6.60
C GLU A 38 -9.09 1.12 8.01
N GLY A 39 -8.17 0.49 8.76
CA GLY A 39 -8.45 -0.04 10.09
C GLY A 39 -9.09 -1.43 10.12
N SER A 40 -9.28 -2.09 8.98
CA SER A 40 -9.70 -3.49 8.93
C SER A 40 -8.55 -4.41 9.37
N PRO A 41 -8.81 -5.42 10.21
CA PRO A 41 -7.79 -6.41 10.58
C PRO A 41 -7.47 -7.40 9.44
N HIS A 42 -8.18 -7.30 8.30
CA HIS A 42 -8.03 -8.24 7.18
C HIS A 42 -7.05 -7.70 6.15
N LEU A 43 -6.02 -8.50 5.88
CA LEU A 43 -5.04 -8.25 4.83
C LEU A 43 -5.35 -9.11 3.61
N TYR A 44 -5.32 -8.50 2.44
CA TYR A 44 -5.62 -9.14 1.17
C TYR A 44 -4.34 -9.24 0.35
N PRO A 45 -4.02 -10.42 -0.21
CA PRO A 45 -2.92 -10.57 -1.14
C PRO A 45 -3.22 -9.78 -2.42
N ALA A 46 -2.26 -8.98 -2.85
CA ALA A 46 -2.32 -8.21 -4.07
C ALA A 46 -0.92 -8.14 -4.72
N TYR A 47 -0.84 -7.63 -5.94
CA TYR A 47 0.43 -7.25 -6.54
C TYR A 47 0.35 -5.84 -7.12
N ILE A 48 1.46 -5.11 -7.05
CA ILE A 48 1.55 -3.75 -7.60
C ILE A 48 1.46 -3.84 -9.13
N ILE A 49 0.48 -3.18 -9.73
CA ILE A 49 0.35 -3.09 -11.20
C ILE A 49 0.84 -1.76 -11.75
N GLU A 50 0.84 -0.71 -10.93
CA GLU A 50 1.26 0.62 -11.36
C GLU A 50 1.75 1.46 -10.17
N ARG A 51 2.75 2.32 -10.41
CA ARG A 51 3.16 3.37 -9.47
C ARG A 51 2.51 4.69 -9.89
N VAL A 52 1.48 5.10 -9.15
CA VAL A 52 0.70 6.32 -9.43
C VAL A 52 1.43 7.57 -8.92
N GLY A 53 2.21 7.43 -7.84
CA GLY A 53 3.00 8.52 -7.26
C GLY A 53 4.13 8.01 -6.36
N GLU A 54 4.70 8.89 -5.54
CA GLU A 54 5.79 8.49 -4.64
C GLU A 54 5.37 7.52 -3.53
N SER A 55 4.13 7.70 -3.05
CA SER A 55 3.52 6.97 -1.94
C SER A 55 2.16 6.34 -2.28
N ARG A 56 1.80 6.31 -3.57
CA ARG A 56 0.54 5.75 -4.08
C ARG A 56 0.82 4.70 -5.14
N TYR A 57 0.14 3.57 -5.03
CA TYR A 57 0.29 2.43 -5.93
C TYR A 57 -1.10 1.94 -6.34
N ARG A 58 -1.23 1.51 -7.60
CA ARG A 58 -2.39 0.74 -8.03
C ARG A 58 -2.09 -0.73 -7.87
N VAL A 59 -3.00 -1.46 -7.23
CA VAL A 59 -2.84 -2.88 -6.89
C VAL A 59 -3.94 -3.71 -7.54
N HIS A 60 -3.59 -4.92 -7.94
CA HIS A 60 -4.54 -5.96 -8.32
C HIS A 60 -4.61 -7.01 -7.22
N PHE A 61 -5.81 -7.25 -6.69
CA PHE A 61 -6.01 -8.26 -5.65
C PHE A 61 -6.02 -9.66 -6.25
N ASP A 62 -5.24 -10.57 -5.64
CA ASP A 62 -5.06 -11.92 -6.17
C ASP A 62 -6.37 -12.72 -6.17
N GLY A 63 -6.74 -13.24 -7.35
CA GLY A 63 -7.97 -14.00 -7.58
C GLY A 63 -9.26 -13.17 -7.62
N TYR A 64 -9.15 -11.84 -7.80
CA TYR A 64 -10.28 -10.94 -8.04
C TYR A 64 -10.25 -10.37 -9.46
N ASP A 65 -11.40 -9.91 -9.96
CA ASP A 65 -11.49 -9.21 -11.25
C ASP A 65 -10.80 -7.83 -11.19
N ALA A 66 -10.30 -7.35 -12.33
CA ALA A 66 -9.66 -6.03 -12.46
C ALA A 66 -10.58 -4.83 -12.07
N ARG A 67 -11.90 -5.04 -11.97
CA ARG A 67 -12.83 -4.01 -11.45
C ARG A 67 -12.59 -3.68 -9.97
N TYR A 68 -11.84 -4.52 -9.28
CA TYR A 68 -11.45 -4.37 -7.88
C TYR A 68 -10.04 -3.79 -7.74
N ASP A 69 -9.38 -3.41 -8.83
CA ASP A 69 -8.09 -2.74 -8.76
C ASP A 69 -8.26 -1.37 -8.11
N GLU A 70 -7.46 -1.09 -7.07
CA GLU A 70 -7.58 0.14 -6.29
C GLU A 70 -6.24 0.89 -6.18
N GLU A 71 -6.34 2.21 -6.04
CA GLU A 71 -5.20 3.07 -5.74
C GLU A 71 -5.02 3.25 -4.24
N VAL A 72 -4.07 2.53 -3.67
CA VAL A 72 -3.81 2.51 -2.23
C VAL A 72 -2.60 3.37 -1.85
N SER A 73 -2.60 3.88 -0.62
CA SER A 73 -1.41 4.52 -0.06
C SER A 73 -0.43 3.48 0.46
N VAL A 74 0.84 3.88 0.59
CA VAL A 74 1.88 3.06 1.23
C VAL A 74 1.51 2.62 2.65
N ASP A 75 0.60 3.35 3.33
CA ASP A 75 0.16 3.03 4.68
C ASP A 75 -0.85 1.88 4.73
N ALA A 76 -1.62 1.66 3.65
CA ALA A 76 -2.51 0.51 3.52
C ALA A 76 -1.75 -0.79 3.25
N ILE A 77 -0.51 -0.69 2.76
CA ILE A 77 0.35 -1.85 2.50
C ILE A 77 1.07 -2.24 3.79
N LYS A 78 0.72 -3.40 4.36
CA LYS A 78 1.26 -3.85 5.66
C LYS A 78 2.44 -4.80 5.56
N GLY A 79 2.77 -5.28 4.36
CA GLY A 79 3.93 -6.12 4.13
C GLY A 79 3.99 -6.67 2.73
N THR A 80 5.02 -7.46 2.45
CA THR A 80 5.15 -8.26 1.23
C THR A 80 4.41 -9.58 1.41
N ALA A 81 3.67 -10.02 0.39
CA ALA A 81 3.02 -11.33 0.38
C ALA A 81 3.93 -12.38 -0.26
N GLU A 82 3.97 -13.58 0.31
CA GLU A 82 4.67 -14.73 -0.26
C GLU A 82 3.82 -15.34 -1.38
N GLY A 83 3.80 -14.69 -2.54
CA GLY A 83 3.10 -15.19 -3.74
C GLY A 83 1.57 -15.28 -3.59
N PRO A 84 0.89 -15.97 -4.55
CA PRO A 84 -0.57 -16.06 -4.57
C PRO A 84 -1.07 -16.91 -3.39
N GLY A 85 -1.42 -16.26 -2.30
CA GLY A 85 -1.62 -16.89 -1.00
C GLY A 85 -2.85 -16.37 -0.26
N VAL A 86 -3.83 -17.26 -0.11
CA VAL A 86 -5.05 -17.18 0.73
C VAL A 86 -5.96 -15.97 0.45
N ARG A 87 -7.05 -16.22 -0.30
CA ARG A 87 -8.14 -15.25 -0.53
C ARG A 87 -8.97 -15.06 0.74
N PRO A 88 -9.02 -13.85 1.34
CA PRO A 88 -10.03 -13.54 2.34
C PRO A 88 -11.41 -13.42 1.65
N PRO A 89 -12.52 -13.59 2.38
CA PRO A 89 -13.85 -13.38 1.80
C PRO A 89 -13.96 -11.93 1.28
N PRO A 90 -14.60 -11.72 0.11
CA PRO A 90 -14.76 -10.38 -0.45
C PRO A 90 -15.50 -9.45 0.52
N PRO A 91 -15.10 -8.17 0.63
CA PRO A 91 -15.83 -7.21 1.43
C PRO A 91 -17.26 -7.03 0.89
N ALA A 92 -18.23 -6.83 1.78
CA ALA A 92 -19.66 -6.69 1.45
C ALA A 92 -19.99 -5.45 0.58
N ARG A 93 -18.99 -4.61 0.25
CA ARG A 93 -19.13 -3.35 -0.49
C ARG A 93 -19.11 -3.46 -2.01
N ALA A 94 -19.05 -4.64 -2.61
CA ALA A 94 -19.26 -4.74 -4.05
C ALA A 94 -20.72 -4.36 -4.38
N PRO A 95 -21.03 -3.20 -5.01
CA PRO A 95 -22.37 -2.97 -5.49
C PRO A 95 -22.69 -4.08 -6.50
N ARG A 96 -23.78 -4.81 -6.27
CA ARG A 96 -24.28 -5.78 -7.25
C ARG A 96 -24.40 -5.05 -8.59
N PRO A 97 -23.95 -5.62 -9.73
CA PRO A 97 -24.23 -5.01 -11.02
C PRO A 97 -25.75 -4.82 -11.09
N ARG A 98 -26.17 -3.55 -11.27
CA ARG A 98 -27.57 -3.17 -11.36
C ARG A 98 -28.16 -3.98 -12.50
N ARG A 99 -28.89 -5.06 -12.19
CA ARG A 99 -29.58 -5.88 -13.18
C ARG A 99 -30.40 -4.89 -14.00
N THR A 100 -30.04 -4.75 -15.27
CA THR A 100 -30.69 -3.86 -16.23
C THR A 100 -32.18 -4.00 -16.02
N GLN A 101 -32.83 -2.93 -15.58
CA GLN A 101 -34.27 -2.85 -15.43
C GLN A 101 -34.81 -2.99 -16.86
N ARG A 102 -35.07 -4.23 -17.26
CA ARG A 102 -35.75 -4.58 -18.51
C ARG A 102 -37.04 -3.77 -18.50
N GLY A 103 -37.16 -2.91 -19.50
CA GLY A 103 -38.24 -1.93 -19.63
C GLY A 103 -39.60 -2.55 -19.38
N ASN A 104 -40.42 -1.77 -18.68
CA ASN A 104 -41.85 -1.98 -18.54
C ASN A 104 -42.49 -2.07 -19.94
N PRO A 105 -43.20 -3.15 -20.31
CA PRO A 105 -44.10 -3.07 -21.45
C PRO A 105 -45.34 -2.31 -21.00
N ALA A 106 -45.52 -1.13 -21.58
CA ALA A 106 -46.82 -0.47 -21.59
C ALA A 106 -47.85 -1.35 -22.33
N ALA A 107 -49.12 -1.13 -21.98
CA ALA A 107 -50.35 -1.50 -22.67
C ALA A 107 -51.03 -2.82 -22.27
N GLY A 108 -52.29 -2.65 -21.87
CA GLY A 108 -53.30 -3.64 -21.53
C GLY A 108 -54.50 -2.91 -20.93
#